data_AF-A0A850GCY8-F1
#
_entry.id   AF-A0A850GCY8-F1
#
_cell.length_a   1.000
_cell.length_b   1.000
_cell.length_c   1.000
_cell.angle_alpha   90.00
_cell.angle_beta   90.00
_cell.angle_gamma   90.00
#
_symmetry.space_group_name_H-M   'P 1'
#
loop_
_entity.id
_entity.type
_entity.pdbx_description
1 polymer ?
#
loop_
_entity_poly.entity_id
_entity_poly.type
_entity_poly.pdbx_seq_one_letter_code
_entity_poly.pdbx_strand_id
1 'polypeptide(L)'
;MMTTATAQDQLSMLEQPKVTLRYRLHDADEWCTREVDFDEFFGGGASEPDDLFGDVDWIPQHAAASLLDDIEATDIAVTEVTFTSQEGERLAIKETFWNHGCSRIIEIMQQHEGEEPYWEVIVDLRRESGAETYELIRLGREHGAVVPLHHAITHAGPDGTKRDVTIFPRPH
;
A
#
# COMPACT_ATOMS: atom_id res chain seq x y z
N MET A 1 4.00 13.50 53.43
CA MET A 1 3.17 13.51 52.22
C MET A 1 4.06 13.02 51.10
N MET A 2 3.91 11.76 50.69
CA MET A 2 4.60 11.19 49.54
C MET A 2 3.59 11.13 48.41
N THR A 3 3.84 11.88 47.35
CA THR A 3 3.07 11.85 46.11
C THR A 3 3.47 10.59 45.38
N THR A 4 2.66 9.55 45.46
CA THR A 4 2.75 8.38 44.58
C THR A 4 2.37 8.83 43.18
N ALA A 5 3.37 9.00 42.33
CA ALA A 5 3.19 8.97 40.89
C ALA A 5 2.51 7.63 40.53
N THR A 6 1.33 7.73 39.95
CA THR A 6 0.52 6.61 39.47
C THR A 6 1.31 5.80 38.45
N ALA A 7 1.42 4.50 38.71
CA ALA A 7 2.04 3.48 37.84
C ALA A 7 1.28 3.25 36.51
N GLN A 8 0.47 4.22 36.07
CA GLN A 8 -0.28 4.20 34.80
C GLN A 8 0.43 4.96 33.68
N ASP A 9 1.46 5.76 33.97
CA ASP A 9 2.27 6.47 32.97
C ASP A 9 3.46 5.63 32.43
N GLN A 10 3.56 4.35 32.81
CA GLN A 10 4.69 3.47 32.43
C GLN A 10 4.27 2.20 31.66
N LEU A 11 3.03 2.12 31.17
CA LEU A 11 2.47 0.86 30.60
C LEU A 11 1.92 0.96 29.17
N SER A 12 2.26 1.99 28.40
CA SER A 12 1.91 2.02 26.97
C SER A 12 3.04 2.53 26.06
N MET A 13 4.30 2.31 26.42
CA MET A 13 5.34 2.15 25.41
C MET A 13 5.32 0.69 24.93
N LEU A 14 4.18 0.25 24.39
CA LEU A 14 4.22 -0.80 23.39
C LEU A 14 5.08 -0.20 22.29
N GLU A 15 6.32 -0.68 22.13
CA GLU A 15 7.17 -0.28 21.01
C GLU A 15 6.32 -0.41 19.75
N GLN A 16 5.97 0.74 19.14
CA GLN A 16 5.21 0.73 17.89
C GLN A 16 5.95 -0.18 16.92
N PRO A 17 5.25 -1.12 16.27
CA PRO A 17 5.92 -2.10 15.44
C PRO A 17 6.61 -1.38 14.29
N LYS A 18 7.93 -1.59 14.17
CA LYS A 18 8.72 -0.98 13.10
C LYS A 18 8.41 -1.67 11.78
N VAL A 19 8.15 -0.86 10.75
CA VAL A 19 7.90 -1.34 9.40
C VAL A 19 9.23 -1.40 8.66
N THR A 20 9.53 -2.54 8.04
CA THR A 20 10.71 -2.66 7.16
C THR A 20 10.30 -2.29 5.74
N LEU A 21 10.77 -1.13 5.26
CA LEU A 21 10.66 -0.71 3.88
C LEU A 21 11.94 -1.09 3.14
N ARG A 22 11.81 -1.90 2.11
CA ARG A 22 12.88 -2.20 1.17
C ARG A 22 12.59 -1.51 -0.15
N TYR A 23 13.61 -1.02 -0.83
CA TYR A 23 13.43 -0.41 -2.14
C TYR A 23 14.63 -0.68 -3.05
N ARG A 24 14.41 -0.55 -4.35
CA ARG A 24 15.44 -0.65 -5.39
C ARG A 24 15.26 0.49 -6.38
N LEU A 25 16.37 1.12 -6.76
CA LEU A 25 16.39 2.18 -7.76
C LEU A 25 16.51 1.60 -9.18
N HIS A 26 16.10 2.36 -10.20
CA HIS A 26 16.15 1.91 -11.60
C HIS A 26 17.55 1.55 -12.08
N ASP A 27 18.57 2.31 -11.65
CA ASP A 27 19.97 2.11 -12.04
C ASP A 27 20.76 1.26 -11.02
N ALA A 28 20.07 0.62 -10.07
CA ALA A 28 20.68 -0.21 -9.04
C ALA A 28 20.15 -1.65 -9.07
N ASP A 29 21.07 -2.60 -8.90
CA ASP A 29 20.73 -4.02 -8.76
C ASP A 29 20.52 -4.44 -7.30
N GLU A 30 21.00 -3.64 -6.35
CA GLU A 30 20.94 -3.93 -4.91
C GLU A 30 19.68 -3.36 -4.26
N TRP A 31 19.18 -4.08 -3.25
CA TRP A 31 18.09 -3.60 -2.40
C TRP A 31 18.65 -2.73 -1.28
N CYS A 32 18.04 -1.58 -1.07
CA CYS A 32 18.20 -0.76 0.10
C CYS A 32 17.09 -1.08 1.12
N THR A 33 17.36 -0.82 2.40
CA THR A 33 16.40 -1.05 3.50
C THR A 33 16.35 0.18 4.40
N ARG A 34 15.15 0.56 4.80
CA ARG A 34 14.87 1.60 5.79
C ARG A 34 13.88 1.04 6.82
N GLU A 35 14.11 1.33 8.09
CA GLU A 35 13.07 1.20 9.10
C GLU A 35 12.22 2.47 9.06
N VAL A 36 10.91 2.29 9.03
CA VAL A 36 9.94 3.39 9.03
C VAL A 36 9.01 3.17 10.21
N ASP A 37 8.63 4.26 10.87
CA ASP A 37 7.67 4.19 11.95
C ASP A 37 6.29 3.82 11.40
N PHE A 38 5.53 3.03 12.18
CA PHE A 38 4.19 2.57 11.79
C PHE A 38 3.29 3.75 11.40
N ASP A 39 3.19 4.74 12.28
CA ASP A 39 2.31 5.90 12.10
C ASP A 39 2.68 6.71 10.85
N GLU A 40 3.98 6.77 10.52
CA GLU A 40 4.49 7.46 9.34
C GLU A 40 4.11 6.70 8.06
N PHE A 41 4.25 5.37 8.06
CA PHE A 41 3.90 4.54 6.91
C PHE A 41 2.40 4.57 6.59
N PHE A 42 1.55 4.41 7.60
CA PHE A 42 0.09 4.31 7.42
C PHE A 42 -0.62 5.66 7.49
N GLY A 43 0.10 6.78 7.62
CA GLY A 43 -0.45 8.14 7.58
C GLY A 43 -1.55 8.42 8.61
N GLY A 44 -1.52 7.70 9.74
CA GLY A 44 -2.55 7.77 10.80
C GLY A 44 -3.92 7.15 10.42
N GLY A 45 -4.02 6.43 9.30
CA GLY A 45 -5.24 5.73 8.88
C GLY A 45 -5.52 4.43 9.62
N ALA A 46 -4.49 3.83 10.22
CA ALA A 46 -4.58 2.69 11.12
C ALA A 46 -4.20 3.15 12.54
N SER A 47 -5.07 2.90 13.51
CA SER A 47 -4.78 3.26 14.92
C SER A 47 -4.04 2.12 15.62
N GLU A 48 -4.26 0.89 15.15
CA GLU A 48 -3.62 -0.32 15.66
C GLU A 48 -3.09 -1.18 14.50
N PRO A 49 -1.99 -1.93 14.70
CA PRO A 49 -1.41 -2.78 13.66
C PRO A 49 -2.33 -3.87 13.10
N ASP A 50 -3.29 -4.31 13.92
CA ASP A 50 -4.25 -5.35 13.52
C ASP A 50 -5.28 -4.82 12.51
N ASP A 51 -5.52 -3.50 12.47
CA ASP A 51 -6.42 -2.86 11.49
C ASP A 51 -5.92 -3.05 10.05
N LEU A 52 -4.61 -3.27 9.85
CA LEU A 52 -3.97 -3.40 8.53
C LEU A 52 -4.42 -4.62 7.73
N PHE A 53 -4.97 -5.60 8.42
CA PHE A 53 -5.37 -6.86 7.82
C PHE A 53 -6.85 -6.89 7.41
N GLY A 54 -7.66 -5.93 7.89
CA GLY A 54 -9.11 -5.94 7.69
C GLY A 54 -9.60 -5.28 6.40
N ASP A 55 -8.88 -4.27 5.90
CA ASP A 55 -9.23 -3.53 4.67
C ASP A 55 -7.95 -3.28 3.86
N VAL A 56 -8.00 -3.47 2.54
CA VAL A 56 -6.88 -3.21 1.62
C VAL A 56 -7.11 -1.98 0.75
N ASP A 57 -8.29 -1.34 0.84
CA ASP A 57 -8.66 -0.19 0.03
C ASP A 57 -7.87 1.08 0.40
N TRP A 58 -7.21 1.08 1.55
CA TRP A 58 -6.26 2.13 1.92
C TRP A 58 -4.94 2.01 1.13
N ILE A 59 -4.51 0.82 0.73
CA ILE A 59 -3.16 0.60 0.15
C ILE A 59 -2.90 1.48 -1.10
N PRO A 60 -3.82 1.60 -2.08
CA PRO A 60 -3.60 2.50 -3.22
C PRO A 60 -3.42 3.97 -2.83
N GLN A 61 -3.96 4.39 -1.68
CA GLN A 61 -3.91 5.78 -1.21
C GLN A 61 -2.58 6.10 -0.53
N HIS A 62 -1.83 5.08 -0.09
CA HIS A 62 -0.57 5.20 0.62
C HIS A 62 0.55 4.55 -0.22
N ALA A 63 1.24 5.35 -1.04
CA ALA A 63 2.39 4.87 -1.78
C ALA A 63 3.61 4.77 -0.85
N ALA A 64 4.25 3.60 -0.74
CA ALA A 64 5.48 3.45 0.06
C ALA A 64 6.60 4.36 -0.45
N ALA A 65 6.57 4.73 -1.73
CA ALA A 65 7.47 5.71 -2.33
C ALA A 65 7.39 7.10 -1.67
N SER A 66 6.25 7.51 -1.08
CA SER A 66 6.14 8.83 -0.43
C SER A 66 6.93 8.93 0.88
N LEU A 67 7.42 7.80 1.39
CA LEU A 67 8.25 7.71 2.60
C LEU A 67 9.76 7.79 2.29
N LEU A 68 10.09 7.92 1.01
CA LEU A 68 11.44 8.13 0.51
C LEU A 68 11.55 9.58 0.03
N ASP A 69 11.36 10.53 0.96
CA ASP A 69 11.33 11.98 0.68
C ASP A 69 12.65 12.53 0.11
N ASP A 70 13.74 11.80 0.33
CA ASP A 70 15.07 12.07 -0.20
C ASP A 70 15.33 11.47 -1.60
N ILE A 71 14.35 10.76 -2.18
CA ILE A 71 14.47 10.06 -3.47
C ILE A 71 13.33 10.49 -4.38
N GLU A 72 13.65 10.88 -5.61
CA GLU A 72 12.62 11.18 -6.60
C GLU A 72 11.84 9.92 -6.98
N ALA A 73 10.52 10.00 -7.03
CA ALA A 73 9.66 8.86 -7.39
C ALA A 73 9.98 8.28 -8.78
N THR A 74 10.60 9.08 -9.65
CA THR A 74 11.06 8.67 -10.98
C THR A 74 12.23 7.70 -10.96
N ASP A 75 12.96 7.63 -9.84
CA ASP A 75 14.20 6.85 -9.70
C ASP A 75 13.95 5.51 -9.00
N ILE A 76 12.79 5.36 -8.36
CA ILE A 76 12.38 4.15 -7.65
C ILE A 76 11.83 3.14 -8.66
N ALA A 77 12.44 1.95 -8.73
CA ALA A 77 11.93 0.85 -9.53
C ALA A 77 10.92 -0.02 -8.78
N VAL A 78 11.21 -0.33 -7.53
CA VAL A 78 10.39 -1.25 -6.71
C VAL A 78 10.48 -0.85 -5.23
N THR A 79 9.37 -0.92 -4.51
CA THR A 79 9.31 -0.93 -3.04
C THR A 79 8.72 -2.26 -2.56
N GLU A 80 9.12 -2.70 -1.39
CA GLU A 80 8.57 -3.87 -0.69
C GLU A 80 8.46 -3.54 0.79
N VAL A 81 7.27 -3.72 1.33
CA VAL A 81 6.94 -3.49 2.73
C VAL A 81 6.43 -4.79 3.29
N THR A 82 7.02 -5.21 4.41
CA THR A 82 6.60 -6.43 5.10
C THR A 82 6.28 -6.11 6.54
N PHE A 83 5.11 -6.57 6.97
CA PHE A 83 4.65 -6.53 8.35
C PHE A 83 4.42 -7.96 8.83
N THR A 84 4.77 -8.24 10.08
CA THR A 84 4.50 -9.52 10.73
C THR A 84 4.00 -9.24 12.13
N SER A 85 2.77 -9.67 12.44
CA SER A 85 2.20 -9.52 13.78
C SER A 85 2.84 -10.52 14.75
N GLN A 86 2.68 -10.27 16.06
CA GLN A 86 3.16 -11.20 17.08
C GLN A 86 2.42 -12.55 17.03
N GLU A 87 1.22 -12.56 16.48
CA GLU A 87 0.35 -13.73 16.32
C GLU A 87 0.69 -14.53 15.04
N GLY A 88 1.68 -14.09 14.26
CA GLY A 88 2.18 -14.81 13.09
C GLY A 88 1.51 -14.43 11.78
N GLU A 89 0.61 -13.45 11.78
CA GLU A 89 0.00 -12.90 10.57
C GLU A 89 1.04 -12.10 9.79
N ARG A 90 0.90 -12.09 8.47
CA ARG A 90 1.86 -11.43 7.58
C ARG A 90 1.15 -10.62 6.52
N LEU A 91 1.59 -9.38 6.36
CA LEU A 91 1.19 -8.50 5.27
C LEU A 91 2.45 -8.16 4.47
N ALA A 92 2.41 -8.38 3.16
CA ALA A 92 3.43 -7.95 2.23
C ALA A 92 2.79 -7.08 1.14
N ILE A 93 3.34 -5.89 0.95
CA ILE A 93 2.94 -4.95 -0.11
C ILE A 93 4.18 -4.68 -0.95
N LYS A 94 4.07 -4.92 -2.25
CA LYS A 94 5.17 -4.65 -3.17
C LYS A 94 4.68 -3.79 -4.31
N GLU A 95 5.31 -2.63 -4.50
CA GLU A 95 4.98 -1.74 -5.60
C GLU A 95 6.10 -1.77 -6.63
N THR A 96 5.77 -1.97 -7.90
CA THR A 96 6.70 -1.85 -9.02
C THR A 96 6.30 -0.67 -9.86
N PHE A 97 7.22 0.25 -10.10
CA PHE A 97 6.96 1.52 -10.76
C PHE A 97 7.53 1.54 -12.18
N TRP A 98 6.84 2.23 -13.07
CA TRP A 98 7.34 2.61 -14.39
C TRP A 98 6.66 3.91 -14.84
N ASN A 99 6.97 4.33 -16.07
CA ASN A 99 6.49 5.60 -16.60
C ASN A 99 6.86 6.77 -15.66
N HIS A 100 8.12 6.82 -15.22
CA HIS A 100 8.64 7.85 -14.32
C HIS A 100 7.80 7.95 -13.01
N GLY A 101 7.49 6.81 -12.40
CA GLY A 101 6.68 6.75 -11.18
C GLY A 101 5.18 7.01 -11.38
N CYS A 102 4.73 7.33 -12.59
CA CYS A 102 3.31 7.63 -12.86
C CYS A 102 2.45 6.38 -13.03
N SER A 103 3.04 5.19 -13.10
CA SER A 103 2.29 3.94 -13.22
C SER A 103 2.93 2.88 -12.34
N ARG A 104 2.08 2.06 -11.72
CA ARG A 104 2.54 1.06 -10.76
C ARG A 104 1.68 -0.19 -10.75
N ILE A 105 2.29 -1.28 -10.31
CA ILE A 105 1.65 -2.54 -9.93
C ILE A 105 1.86 -2.67 -8.44
N ILE A 106 0.78 -2.89 -7.70
CA ILE A 106 0.79 -3.14 -6.26
C ILE A 106 0.40 -4.62 -6.08
N GLU A 107 1.32 -5.44 -5.60
CA GLU A 107 1.07 -6.80 -5.18
C GLU A 107 0.82 -6.81 -3.67
N ILE A 108 -0.33 -7.32 -3.23
CA ILE A 108 -0.73 -7.41 -1.83
C ILE A 108 -0.87 -8.88 -1.49
N MET A 109 -0.22 -9.31 -0.42
CA MET A 109 -0.42 -10.64 0.17
C MET A 109 -0.67 -10.50 1.67
N GLN A 110 -1.80 -11.04 2.13
CA GLN A 110 -2.08 -11.19 3.55
C GLN A 110 -2.20 -12.68 3.89
N GLN A 111 -1.64 -13.07 5.02
CA GLN A 111 -1.71 -14.42 5.53
C GLN A 111 -2.12 -14.39 7.00
N HIS A 112 -3.25 -15.03 7.30
CA HIS A 112 -3.72 -15.33 8.65
C HIS A 112 -3.55 -16.81 8.97
N GLU A 113 -3.38 -17.16 10.24
CA GLU A 113 -3.30 -18.56 10.65
C GLU A 113 -4.64 -19.26 10.43
N GLY A 114 -4.64 -20.34 9.64
CA GLY A 114 -5.83 -21.16 9.41
C GLY A 114 -6.77 -20.69 8.29
N GLU A 115 -6.44 -19.59 7.60
CA GLU A 115 -7.22 -19.04 6.48
C GLU A 115 -6.51 -19.23 5.12
N GLU A 116 -7.27 -19.17 4.02
CA GLU A 116 -6.67 -19.09 2.68
C GLU A 116 -5.99 -17.71 2.53
N PRO A 117 -4.73 -17.64 2.07
CA PRO A 117 -4.06 -16.36 1.92
C PRO A 117 -4.81 -15.43 0.97
N TYR A 118 -5.02 -14.20 1.40
CA TYR A 118 -5.53 -13.16 0.53
C TYR A 118 -4.40 -12.71 -0.41
N TRP A 119 -4.75 -12.55 -1.68
CA TRP A 119 -3.85 -12.07 -2.72
C TRP A 119 -4.61 -11.14 -3.64
N GLU A 120 -4.02 -9.96 -3.87
CA GLU A 120 -4.53 -9.00 -4.83
C GLU A 120 -3.38 -8.36 -5.61
N VAL A 121 -3.62 -8.10 -6.89
CA VAL A 121 -2.81 -7.25 -7.74
C VAL A 121 -3.63 -6.07 -8.20
N ILE A 122 -3.15 -4.87 -7.88
CA ILE A 122 -3.72 -3.61 -8.31
C ILE A 122 -2.78 -3.00 -9.34
N VAL A 123 -3.31 -2.73 -10.52
CA VAL A 123 -2.61 -2.05 -11.61
C VAL A 123 -3.16 -0.64 -11.71
N ASP A 124 -2.33 0.34 -11.42
CA ASP A 124 -2.65 1.76 -11.39
C ASP A 124 -1.86 2.46 -12.51
N LEU A 125 -2.56 2.87 -13.57
CA LEU A 125 -1.97 3.37 -14.80
C LEU A 125 -2.32 4.83 -15.02
N ARG A 126 -1.33 5.64 -15.35
CA ARG A 126 -1.54 7.00 -15.89
C ARG A 126 -1.17 7.03 -17.37
N ARG A 127 -2.16 7.31 -18.23
CA ARG A 127 -1.98 7.42 -19.67
C ARG A 127 -1.72 8.87 -20.06
N GLU A 128 -0.59 9.15 -20.72
CA GLU A 128 -0.20 10.50 -21.17
C GLU A 128 -0.86 10.94 -22.50
N SER A 129 -2.14 10.63 -22.74
CA SER A 129 -2.81 11.00 -23.99
C SER A 129 -3.65 12.27 -23.85
N GLY A 130 -3.01 13.46 -23.80
CA GLY A 130 -3.65 14.79 -23.96
C GLY A 130 -4.65 15.25 -22.88
N ALA A 131 -5.20 14.32 -22.12
CA ALA A 131 -6.00 14.48 -20.91
C ALA A 131 -5.50 13.41 -19.91
N GLU A 132 -5.37 13.77 -18.64
CA GLU A 132 -4.93 12.82 -17.62
C GLU A 132 -6.00 11.74 -17.46
N THR A 133 -5.70 10.56 -18.00
CA THR A 133 -6.57 9.39 -17.87
C THR A 133 -5.88 8.41 -16.94
N TYR A 134 -6.58 8.03 -15.89
CA TYR A 134 -6.14 7.04 -14.91
C TYR A 134 -6.94 5.75 -15.15
N GLU A 135 -6.28 4.61 -15.10
CA GLU A 135 -6.93 3.31 -15.22
C GLU A 135 -6.51 2.44 -14.04
N LEU A 136 -7.50 1.94 -13.32
CA LEU A 136 -7.33 1.09 -12.15
C LEU A 136 -7.90 -0.29 -12.45
N ILE A 137 -7.08 -1.32 -12.34
CA ILE A 137 -7.50 -2.72 -12.47
C ILE A 137 -7.12 -3.43 -11.18
N ARG A 138 -8.08 -4.12 -10.56
CA ARG A 138 -7.87 -4.94 -9.37
C ARG A 138 -8.15 -6.40 -9.72
N LEU A 139 -7.18 -7.26 -9.41
CA LEU A 139 -7.20 -8.69 -9.71
C LEU A 139 -7.02 -9.46 -8.41
N GLY A 140 -7.94 -10.36 -8.09
CA GLY A 140 -7.87 -11.22 -6.91
C GLY A 140 -7.59 -12.66 -7.27
N ARG A 141 -7.65 -13.52 -6.25
CA ARG A 141 -7.75 -14.97 -6.43
C ARG A 141 -9.07 -15.50 -5.90
N GLU A 142 -9.74 -16.29 -6.71
CA GLU A 142 -10.90 -17.08 -6.31
C GLU A 142 -10.67 -18.54 -6.72
N HIS A 143 -10.70 -19.44 -5.74
CA HIS A 143 -10.50 -20.89 -5.97
C HIS A 143 -9.24 -21.21 -6.81
N GLY A 144 -8.14 -20.51 -6.53
CA GLY A 144 -6.87 -20.65 -7.23
C GLY A 144 -6.77 -19.98 -8.61
N ALA A 145 -7.87 -19.43 -9.15
CA ALA A 145 -7.87 -18.69 -10.41
C ALA A 145 -7.71 -17.18 -10.16
N VAL A 146 -7.00 -16.49 -11.07
CA VAL A 146 -6.95 -15.01 -11.06
C VAL A 146 -8.24 -14.48 -11.68
N VAL A 147 -8.93 -13.60 -10.97
CA VAL A 147 -10.22 -13.03 -11.38
C VAL A 147 -10.22 -11.51 -11.26
N PRO A 148 -10.95 -10.76 -12.11
CA PRO A 148 -11.12 -9.33 -11.93
C PRO A 148 -12.03 -9.06 -10.72
N LEU A 149 -11.59 -8.17 -9.84
CA LEU A 149 -12.40 -7.63 -8.74
C LEU A 149 -12.98 -6.27 -9.13
N HIS A 150 -12.19 -5.45 -9.81
CA HIS A 150 -12.58 -4.11 -10.23
C HIS A 150 -11.82 -3.66 -11.47
N HIS A 151 -12.48 -2.89 -12.34
CA HIS A 151 -11.83 -2.18 -13.44
C HIS A 151 -12.54 -0.86 -13.67
N ALA A 152 -11.82 0.24 -13.56
CA ALA A 152 -12.34 1.57 -13.85
C ALA A 152 -11.34 2.43 -14.61
N ILE A 153 -11.88 3.40 -15.35
CA ILE A 153 -11.12 4.46 -16.00
C ILE A 153 -11.64 5.80 -15.50
N THR A 154 -10.75 6.63 -14.99
CA THR A 154 -11.02 8.01 -14.59
C THR A 154 -10.44 8.96 -15.62
N HIS A 155 -11.30 9.81 -16.18
CA HIS A 155 -10.87 10.91 -17.04
C HIS A 155 -10.87 12.21 -16.23
N ALA A 156 -9.71 12.83 -16.08
CA ALA A 156 -9.60 14.16 -15.51
C ALA A 156 -9.66 15.22 -16.63
N GLY A 157 -10.60 16.15 -16.48
CA GLY A 157 -10.75 17.31 -17.34
C GLY A 157 -9.80 18.45 -16.95
N PRO A 158 -9.55 19.42 -17.85
CA PRO A 158 -8.69 20.57 -17.57
C PRO A 158 -9.19 21.49 -16.45
N ASP A 159 -10.48 21.41 -16.13
CA ASP A 159 -11.16 22.15 -15.06
C ASP A 159 -11.13 21.43 -13.70
N GLY A 160 -10.40 20.31 -13.62
CA GLY A 160 -10.32 19.47 -12.42
C GLY A 160 -11.52 18.55 -12.23
N THR A 161 -12.49 18.53 -13.17
CA THR A 161 -13.58 17.56 -13.13
C THR A 161 -13.03 16.15 -13.34
N LYS A 162 -13.56 15.17 -12.60
CA LYS A 162 -13.25 13.76 -12.77
C LYS A 162 -14.49 13.02 -13.21
N ARG A 163 -14.34 12.17 -14.21
CA ARG A 163 -15.41 11.27 -14.67
C ARG A 163 -14.91 9.84 -14.59
N ASP A 164 -15.55 9.07 -13.72
CA ASP A 164 -15.25 7.65 -13.55
C ASP A 164 -16.16 6.80 -14.43
N VAL A 165 -15.57 5.79 -15.06
CA VAL A 165 -16.25 4.80 -15.88
C VAL A 165 -15.88 3.43 -15.34
N THR A 166 -16.81 2.79 -14.65
CA THR A 166 -16.65 1.40 -14.21
C THR A 166 -16.88 0.45 -15.37
N ILE A 167 -15.85 -0.33 -15.70
CA ILE A 167 -15.89 -1.38 -16.72
C ILE A 167 -16.29 -2.72 -16.08
N PHE A 168 -15.81 -2.98 -14.86
CA PHE A 168 -16.12 -4.16 -14.08
C PHE A 168 -16.25 -3.84 -12.58
N PRO A 169 -17.27 -4.37 -11.87
CA PRO A 169 -18.42 -5.11 -12.43
C PRO A 169 -19.28 -4.20 -13.32
N ARG A 170 -19.96 -4.75 -14.32
CA ARG A 170 -20.83 -3.92 -15.18
C ARG A 170 -22.00 -3.41 -14.33
N PRO A 171 -22.24 -2.08 -14.26
CA PRO A 171 -23.43 -1.56 -13.61
C PRO A 171 -24.67 -2.07 -14.37
N HIS A 172 -25.71 -2.47 -13.62
CA HIS A 172 -26.98 -2.94 -14.14
C HIS A 172 -27.81 -1.83 -14.80
#